data_AF-A0A535C0R9-F1
#
_entry.id   AF-A0A535C0R9-F1
#
_cell.length_a   1.000
_cell.length_b   1.000
_cell.length_c   1.000
_cell.angle_alpha   90.00
_cell.angle_beta   90.00
_cell.angle_gamma   90.00
#
_symmetry.space_group_name_H-M   'P 1'
#
loop_
_entity.id
_entity.type
_entity.pdbx_description
1 polymer ?
#
loop_
_entity_poly.entity_id
_entity_poly.type
_entity_poly.pdbx_seq_one_letter_code
_entity_poly.pdbx_strand_id
1 'polypeptide(L)'
;MLETGFAQIRFAASILFGTRFSLRSLDQLIASLQATQREFGFLRSEGRDLLVSPQLDEETRRAMQLRRFRSQAVRAGRETVYYQRLFERLGLDPGRVRYEEIAHLPLTPKADLRSDPEAFVCHTAH
;
A
#
# COMPACT_ATOMS: atom_id res chain seq x y z
N MET A 1 26.64 4.04 -0.99
CA MET A 1 25.89 5.32 -1.14
C MET A 1 25.09 5.40 -2.44
N LEU A 2 25.65 5.10 -3.63
CA LEU A 2 24.89 5.13 -4.91
C LEU A 2 23.75 4.09 -5.00
N GLU A 3 23.97 2.85 -4.54
CA GLU A 3 22.91 1.83 -4.50
C GLU A 3 21.76 2.18 -3.54
N THR A 4 22.10 2.86 -2.44
CA THR A 4 21.15 3.30 -1.41
C THR A 4 20.18 4.35 -1.97
N GLY A 5 20.68 5.28 -2.79
CA GLY A 5 19.85 6.27 -3.48
C GLY A 5 18.89 5.64 -4.49
N PHE A 6 19.33 4.59 -5.21
CA PHE A 6 18.46 3.89 -6.17
C PHE A 6 17.33 3.11 -5.47
N ALA A 7 17.62 2.50 -4.32
CA ALA A 7 16.61 1.81 -3.52
C ALA A 7 15.58 2.79 -2.92
N GLN A 8 16.01 3.97 -2.46
CA GLN A 8 15.14 5.04 -1.97
C GLN A 8 14.26 5.60 -3.10
N ILE A 9 14.82 5.86 -4.29
CA ILE A 9 14.05 6.32 -5.45
C ILE A 9 13.04 5.26 -5.89
N ARG A 10 13.42 3.99 -5.91
CA ARG A 10 12.52 2.90 -6.33
C ARG A 10 11.39 2.65 -5.32
N PHE A 11 11.67 2.84 -4.03
CA PHE A 11 10.68 2.81 -2.95
C PHE A 11 9.73 4.01 -3.01
N ALA A 12 10.29 5.22 -3.20
CA ALA A 12 9.50 6.43 -3.43
C ALA A 12 8.63 6.28 -4.68
N ALA A 13 9.16 5.68 -5.75
CA ALA A 13 8.43 5.37 -6.98
C ALA A 13 7.35 4.30 -6.75
N SER A 14 7.59 3.23 -6.00
CA SER A 14 6.52 2.24 -5.72
C SER A 14 5.39 2.84 -4.89
N ILE A 15 5.72 3.73 -3.96
CA ILE A 15 4.77 4.57 -3.22
C ILE A 15 4.01 5.49 -4.21
N LEU A 16 4.72 6.24 -5.06
CA LEU A 16 4.11 7.21 -5.98
C LEU A 16 3.22 6.55 -7.05
N PHE A 17 3.65 5.42 -7.59
CA PHE A 17 3.00 4.72 -8.70
C PHE A 17 2.08 3.58 -8.26
N GLY A 18 2.04 3.24 -6.96
CA GLY A 18 1.17 2.20 -6.41
C GLY A 18 1.52 0.79 -6.89
N THR A 19 2.76 0.56 -7.29
CA THR A 19 3.23 -0.74 -7.81
C THR A 19 3.65 -1.68 -6.68
N ARG A 20 3.78 -2.97 -6.99
CA ARG A 20 4.20 -3.99 -6.01
C ARG A 20 5.56 -3.61 -5.42
N PHE A 21 5.64 -3.56 -4.09
CA PHE A 21 6.90 -3.44 -3.38
C PHE A 21 7.80 -4.61 -3.77
N SER A 22 9.00 -4.30 -4.25
CA SER A 22 9.99 -5.33 -4.50
C SER A 22 10.71 -5.65 -3.20
N LEU A 23 10.52 -6.88 -2.72
CA LEU A 23 11.12 -7.40 -1.49
C LEU A 23 12.63 -7.17 -1.45
N ARG A 24 13.33 -7.38 -2.58
CA ARG A 24 14.77 -7.12 -2.69
C ARG A 24 15.17 -5.67 -2.38
N SER A 25 14.36 -4.67 -2.76
CA SER A 25 14.66 -3.29 -2.36
C SER A 25 14.30 -3.00 -0.91
N LEU A 26 13.29 -3.67 -0.36
CA LEU A 26 12.99 -3.56 1.06
C LEU A 26 14.15 -4.15 1.88
N ASP A 27 14.65 -5.32 1.51
CA ASP A 27 15.80 -5.95 2.14
C ASP A 27 17.04 -5.04 2.09
N GLN A 28 17.29 -4.42 0.93
CA GLN A 28 18.42 -3.50 0.77
C GLN A 28 18.25 -2.21 1.59
N LEU A 29 17.03 -1.70 1.73
CA LEU A 29 16.72 -0.56 2.61
C LEU A 29 16.89 -0.93 4.09
N ILE A 30 16.42 -2.10 4.51
CA ILE A 30 16.59 -2.60 5.88
C ILE A 30 18.08 -2.80 6.18
N ALA A 31 18.83 -3.44 5.27
CA ALA A 31 20.26 -3.63 5.41
C ALA A 31 21.01 -2.30 5.52
N SER A 32 20.58 -1.29 4.74
CA SER A 32 21.15 0.06 4.81
C SER A 32 20.82 0.75 6.13
N LEU A 33 19.56 0.67 6.61
CA LEU A 33 19.15 1.21 7.92
C LEU A 33 19.91 0.54 9.08
N GLN A 34 20.10 -0.78 9.02
CA GLN A 34 20.90 -1.52 10.00
C GLN A 34 22.38 -1.15 9.96
N ALA A 35 22.94 -0.90 8.76
CA ALA A 35 24.31 -0.43 8.61
C ALA A 35 24.47 0.97 9.20
N THR A 36 23.54 1.89 8.91
CA THR A 36 23.51 3.23 9.51
C THR A 36 23.33 3.17 11.03
N GLN A 37 22.49 2.28 11.55
CA GLN A 37 22.34 2.10 13.00
C GLN A 37 23.62 1.57 13.67
N ARG A 38 24.37 0.69 12.99
CA ARG A 38 25.66 0.18 13.47
C ARG A 38 26.75 1.24 13.43
N GLU A 39 26.75 2.10 12.42
CA GLU A 39 27.75 3.14 12.22
C GLU A 39 27.54 4.37 13.12
N PHE A 40 26.28 4.76 13.36
CA PHE A 40 25.94 6.00 14.08
C PHE A 40 25.25 5.77 15.44
N GLY A 41 25.02 4.52 15.84
CA GLY A 41 24.18 4.19 16.99
C GLY A 41 22.69 4.48 16.72
N PHE A 42 21.81 4.20 17.69
CA PHE A 42 20.40 4.64 17.61
C PHE A 42 20.43 6.16 17.42
N LEU A 43 20.05 6.64 16.23
CA LEU A 43 19.94 8.07 15.92
C LEU A 43 18.97 8.70 16.92
N ARG A 44 19.52 9.20 18.03
CA ARG A 44 18.76 9.85 19.09
C ARG A 44 18.40 11.22 18.55
N SER A 45 17.10 11.45 18.39
CA SER A 45 16.40 12.66 17.94
C SER A 45 16.75 13.26 16.56
N GLU A 46 18.00 13.29 16.12
CA GLU A 46 18.42 14.06 14.94
C GLU A 46 18.22 13.31 13.60
N GLY A 47 18.11 11.98 13.63
CA GLY A 47 17.88 11.16 12.43
C GLY A 47 16.43 11.06 11.96
N ARG A 48 15.47 11.67 12.68
CA ARG A 48 14.06 11.70 12.26
C ARG A 48 13.86 12.57 11.01
N ASP A 49 14.69 13.59 10.81
CA ASP A 49 14.62 14.48 9.65
C ASP A 49 15.13 13.82 8.35
N LEU A 50 15.89 12.73 8.44
CA LEU A 50 16.26 11.89 7.28
C LEU A 50 15.12 10.96 6.84
N LEU A 51 14.14 10.71 7.71
CA LEU A 51 12.89 10.02 7.40
C LEU A 51 11.76 11.01 7.11
N VAL A 52 12.09 12.20 6.61
CA VAL A 52 11.12 13.10 6.00
C VAL A 52 10.54 12.39 4.78
N SER A 53 9.41 11.71 4.98
CA SER A 53 8.44 11.56 3.91
C SER A 53 8.24 12.96 3.35
N PRO A 54 8.41 13.19 2.04
CA PRO A 54 8.11 14.49 1.47
C PRO A 54 6.73 14.91 1.97
N GLN A 55 6.64 16.07 2.61
CA GLN A 55 5.37 16.61 3.07
C GLN A 55 4.56 16.95 1.82
N LEU A 56 3.87 15.93 1.29
CA LEU A 56 2.91 16.11 0.22
C LEU A 56 1.84 17.04 0.74
N ASP A 57 1.42 18.01 -0.06
CA ASP A 57 0.22 18.77 0.22
C ASP A 57 -1.01 17.84 0.32
N GLU A 58 -2.08 18.31 0.96
CA GLU A 58 -3.28 17.50 1.19
C GLU A 58 -3.89 17.02 -0.13
N GLU A 59 -3.89 17.84 -1.17
CA GLU A 59 -4.49 17.50 -2.47
C GLU A 59 -3.72 16.35 -3.15
N THR A 60 -2.40 16.46 -3.24
CA THR A 60 -1.52 15.41 -3.78
C THR A 60 -1.66 14.12 -2.97
N ARG A 61 -1.71 14.22 -1.64
CA ARG A 61 -1.89 13.07 -0.76
C ARG A 61 -3.23 12.36 -1.02
N ARG A 62 -4.32 13.13 -1.15
CA ARG A 62 -5.67 12.61 -1.41
C ARG A 62 -5.77 11.94 -2.77
N ALA A 63 -5.20 12.56 -3.80
CA ALA A 63 -5.13 12.00 -5.16
C ALA A 63 -4.36 10.68 -5.20
N MET A 64 -3.22 10.61 -4.49
CA MET A 64 -2.44 9.38 -4.36
C MET A 64 -3.20 8.28 -3.60
N GLN A 65 -3.86 8.61 -2.48
CA GLN A 65 -4.68 7.66 -1.72
C GLN A 65 -5.81 7.10 -2.58
N LEU A 66 -6.53 7.96 -3.32
CA LEU A 66 -7.62 7.56 -4.20
C LEU A 66 -7.13 6.63 -5.32
N ARG A 67 -6.01 6.98 -5.96
CA ARG A 67 -5.40 6.14 -7.00
C ARG A 67 -5.04 4.76 -6.46
N ARG A 68 -4.37 4.69 -5.30
CA ARG A 68 -4.00 3.42 -4.66
C ARG A 68 -5.21 2.60 -4.28
N PHE A 69 -6.22 3.24 -3.68
CA PHE A 69 -7.46 2.60 -3.30
C PHE A 69 -8.11 1.94 -4.52
N ARG A 70 -8.26 2.65 -5.64
CA ARG A 70 -8.80 2.10 -6.89
C ARG A 70 -7.98 0.92 -7.40
N SER A 71 -6.65 1.01 -7.41
CA SER A 71 -5.79 -0.11 -7.82
C SER A 71 -5.97 -1.34 -6.92
N GLN A 72 -6.13 -1.15 -5.61
CA GLN A 72 -6.40 -2.23 -4.67
C GLN A 72 -7.81 -2.81 -4.84
N ALA A 73 -8.83 -1.96 -5.00
CA ALA A 73 -10.22 -2.38 -5.20
C ALA A 73 -10.39 -3.16 -6.50
N VAL A 74 -9.81 -2.69 -7.61
CA VAL A 74 -9.82 -3.41 -8.90
C VAL A 74 -9.17 -4.78 -8.76
N ARG A 75 -8.01 -4.83 -8.08
CA ARG A 75 -7.32 -6.09 -7.82
C ARG A 75 -8.16 -7.02 -6.94
N ALA A 76 -8.75 -6.51 -5.87
CA ALA A 76 -9.59 -7.28 -4.95
C ALA A 76 -10.83 -7.84 -5.65
N GLY A 77 -11.51 -7.04 -6.46
CA GLY A 77 -12.66 -7.49 -7.25
C GLY A 77 -12.31 -8.54 -8.30
N ARG A 78 -11.05 -8.58 -8.75
CA ARG A 78 -10.57 -9.59 -9.71
C ARG A 78 -10.05 -10.86 -9.05
N GLU A 79 -9.35 -10.73 -7.93
CA GLU A 79 -8.54 -11.82 -7.35
C GLU A 79 -9.19 -12.46 -6.12
N THR A 80 -10.20 -11.84 -5.50
CA THR A 80 -10.80 -12.27 -4.24
C THR A 80 -12.32 -12.36 -4.36
N VAL A 81 -12.86 -13.58 -4.25
CA VAL A 81 -14.30 -13.85 -4.45
C VAL A 81 -15.21 -13.02 -3.54
N TYR A 82 -14.82 -12.77 -2.29
CA TYR A 82 -15.61 -11.93 -1.39
C TYR A 82 -15.81 -10.51 -1.94
N TYR A 83 -14.73 -9.85 -2.35
CA TYR A 83 -14.79 -8.48 -2.83
C TYR A 83 -15.44 -8.38 -4.20
N GLN A 84 -15.28 -9.40 -5.06
CA GLN A 84 -16.05 -9.50 -6.30
C GLN A 84 -17.56 -9.44 -6.01
N ARG A 85 -18.06 -10.37 -5.16
CA ARG A 85 -19.48 -10.43 -4.78
C ARG A 85 -19.95 -9.14 -4.10
N LEU A 86 -19.10 -8.52 -3.28
CA LEU A 86 -19.42 -7.27 -2.61
C LEU A 86 -19.65 -6.13 -3.61
N PHE A 87 -18.74 -5.95 -4.57
CA PHE A 87 -18.86 -4.88 -5.57
C PHE A 87 -20.03 -5.11 -6.51
N GLU A 88 -20.29 -6.37 -6.92
CA GLU A 88 -21.48 -6.75 -7.68
C GLU A 88 -22.77 -6.39 -6.93
N ARG A 89 -22.86 -6.74 -5.64
CA ARG A 89 -24.03 -6.43 -4.79
C ARG A 89 -24.24 -4.93 -4.59
N LEU A 90 -23.16 -4.15 -4.55
CA LEU A 90 -23.23 -2.69 -4.41
C LEU A 90 -23.44 -1.96 -5.74
N GLY A 91 -23.39 -2.67 -6.88
CA GLY A 91 -23.44 -2.05 -8.21
C GLY A 91 -22.28 -1.08 -8.47
N LEU A 92 -21.13 -1.34 -7.84
CA LEU A 92 -20.02 -0.40 -7.76
C LEU A 92 -18.87 -0.80 -8.69
N ASP A 93 -18.41 0.14 -9.53
CA ASP A 93 -17.20 -0.03 -10.35
C ASP A 93 -15.96 0.36 -9.51
N PRO A 94 -15.12 -0.60 -9.10
CA PRO A 94 -13.95 -0.34 -8.26
C PRO A 94 -12.91 0.58 -8.94
N GLY A 95 -12.89 0.66 -10.27
CA GLY A 95 -11.98 1.53 -11.03
C GLY A 95 -12.40 3.00 -11.03
N ARG A 96 -13.66 3.30 -10.67
CA ARG A 96 -14.25 4.64 -10.78
C ARG A 96 -14.70 5.25 -9.45
N VAL A 97 -14.54 4.52 -8.34
CA VAL A 97 -14.87 5.00 -6.98
C VAL A 97 -14.29 6.38 -6.70
N ARG A 98 -15.12 7.31 -6.20
CA ARG A 98 -14.73 8.65 -5.76
C ARG A 98 -14.37 8.65 -4.28
N TYR A 99 -13.62 9.66 -3.85
CA TYR A 99 -13.12 9.72 -2.47
C TYR A 99 -14.25 9.71 -1.44
N GLU A 100 -15.36 10.39 -1.74
CA GLU A 100 -16.54 10.49 -0.88
C GLU A 100 -17.25 9.14 -0.74
N GLU A 101 -17.22 8.32 -1.78
CA GLU A 101 -17.86 6.99 -1.81
C GLU A 101 -17.10 5.98 -0.95
N ILE A 102 -15.79 6.16 -0.75
CA ILE A 102 -14.97 5.28 0.11
C ILE A 102 -15.52 5.24 1.53
N ALA A 103 -15.98 6.39 2.06
CA ALA A 103 -16.53 6.48 3.41
C ALA A 103 -17.85 5.70 3.59
N HIS A 104 -18.53 5.38 2.49
CA HIS A 104 -19.80 4.65 2.49
C HIS A 104 -19.64 3.16 2.21
N LEU A 105 -18.41 2.71 1.91
CA LEU A 105 -18.14 1.29 1.72
C LEU A 105 -18.29 0.55 3.05
N PRO A 106 -18.96 -0.61 3.05
CA PRO A 106 -19.06 -1.41 4.25
C PRO A 106 -17.67 -1.91 4.66
N LEU A 107 -17.37 -1.81 5.95
CA LEU A 107 -16.21 -2.48 6.52
C LEU A 107 -16.41 -3.99 6.42
N THR A 108 -15.33 -4.72 6.11
CA THR A 108 -15.35 -6.19 6.08
C THR A 108 -15.68 -6.74 7.47
N PRO A 109 -16.84 -7.35 7.69
CA PRO A 109 -17.23 -7.88 8.99
C PRO A 109 -16.36 -9.10 9.36
N LYS A 110 -15.98 -9.22 10.63
CA LYS A 110 -15.25 -10.40 11.11
C LYS A 110 -16.07 -11.69 11.02
N ALA A 111 -17.40 -11.58 10.99
CA ALA A 111 -18.31 -12.70 10.80
C ALA A 111 -18.15 -13.33 9.42
N ASP A 112 -18.13 -12.51 8.36
CA ASP A 112 -17.96 -12.95 6.97
C ASP A 112 -16.64 -13.70 6.78
N LEU A 113 -15.56 -13.18 7.38
CA LEU A 113 -14.24 -13.85 7.35
C LEU A 113 -14.24 -15.21 8.06
N ARG A 114 -15.03 -15.36 9.13
CA ARG A 114 -15.12 -16.62 9.87
C ARG A 114 -16.00 -17.65 9.17
N SER A 115 -17.05 -17.22 8.48
CA SER A 115 -17.98 -18.12 7.80
C SER A 115 -17.40 -18.71 6.52
N ASP A 116 -16.62 -17.94 5.77
CA ASP A 116 -16.01 -18.37 4.52
C ASP A 116 -14.61 -17.75 4.35
N PRO A 117 -13.59 -18.28 5.07
CA PRO A 117 -12.23 -17.74 4.99
C PRO A 117 -11.63 -17.83 3.58
N GLU A 118 -11.96 -18.88 2.83
CA GLU A 118 -11.44 -19.14 1.49
C GLU A 118 -11.84 -18.06 0.48
N ALA A 119 -13.02 -17.45 0.65
CA ALA A 119 -13.45 -16.33 -0.20
C ALA A 119 -12.57 -15.07 -0.09
N PHE A 120 -11.69 -14.98 0.93
CA PHE A 120 -10.76 -13.87 1.13
C PHE A 120 -9.35 -14.14 0.59
N VAL A 121 -9.10 -15.34 0.05
CA VAL A 121 -7.80 -15.73 -0.51
C VAL A 121 -7.71 -15.31 -1.98
N CYS A 122 -6.51 -15.01 -2.46
CA CYS A 122 -6.27 -14.68 -3.87
C CYS A 122 -6.29 -15.95 -4.73
N HIS A 123 -7.15 -16.01 -5.75
CA HIS A 123 -7.25 -17.17 -6.64
C HIS A 123 -6.17 -17.22 -7.74
N THR A 124 -5.42 -16.13 -7.93
CA THR A 124 -4.33 -16.03 -8.93
C THR A 124 -2.93 -16.09 -8.29
N ALA A 125 -2.80 -16.60 -7.07
CA ALA A 125 -1.50 -16.85 -6.45
C ALA A 125 -0.88 -18.14 -7.03
N HIS A 126 -0.38 -18.05 -8.26
CA HIS A 126 0.50 -19.03 -8.89
C HIS A 126 1.77 -18.34 -9.39
#